data_AF-A0A1F3H4W0-F1
#
_entry.id   AF-A0A1F3H4W0-F1
#
_cell.length_a   1.000
_cell.length_b   1.000
_cell.length_c   1.000
_cell.angle_alpha   90.00
_cell.angle_beta   90.00
_cell.angle_gamma   90.00
#
_symmetry.space_group_name_H-M   'P 1'
#
loop_
_entity.id
_entity.type
_entity.pdbx_description
1 polymer ?
#
loop_
_entity_poly.entity_id
_entity_poly.type
_entity_poly.pdbx_seq_one_letter_code
_entity_poly.pdbx_strand_id
1 'polypeptide(L)'
;MKKYLPILFLLLLIGCKPKQILTERTVTKVDSTAITSLKSELQKKIIEVETLKSDLERSRDEVSRLESESSSHTIIYDTTAQVIPETGKYPILQEIITTTKSQLDRTIKEMESLKQEHVKEMDSLTTVKTNLALRVEKLAYENRELKKKIIPMTGFNFKIFIWGMVLGAFITLIIFFRKKLQNILSFFRLF
;
A
#
# COMPACT_ATOMS: atom_id res chain seq x y z
N MET A 1 20.00 63.44 -20.96
CA MET A 1 19.17 62.23 -20.79
C MET A 1 19.95 60.92 -20.51
N LYS A 2 21.29 60.86 -20.57
CA LYS A 2 22.05 59.61 -20.32
C LYS A 2 22.42 59.32 -18.85
N LYS A 3 22.29 60.30 -17.94
CA LYS A 3 22.72 60.18 -16.53
C LYS A 3 21.72 59.50 -15.59
N TYR A 4 20.45 59.40 -15.99
CA TYR A 4 19.37 58.80 -15.17
C TYR A 4 19.07 57.35 -15.54
N LEU A 5 19.65 56.84 -16.63
CA LEU A 5 19.51 55.46 -17.09
C LEU A 5 19.96 54.41 -16.04
N PRO A 6 21.09 54.57 -15.31
CA PRO A 6 21.49 53.57 -14.31
C PRO A 6 20.61 53.61 -13.05
N ILE A 7 20.03 54.77 -12.70
CA ILE A 7 19.16 54.95 -11.53
C ILE A 7 17.79 54.29 -11.79
N LEU A 8 17.27 54.42 -13.02
CA LEU A 8 16.03 53.77 -13.43
C LEU A 8 16.14 52.24 -13.43
N PHE A 9 17.31 51.70 -13.79
CA PHE A 9 17.59 50.26 -13.72
C PHE A 9 17.69 49.75 -12.27
N LEU A 10 18.22 50.58 -11.36
CA LEU A 10 18.31 50.25 -9.94
C LEU A 10 16.93 50.18 -9.27
N LEU A 11 16.01 51.08 -9.63
CA LEU A 11 14.64 51.07 -9.09
C LEU A 11 13.83 49.85 -9.53
N LEU A 12 14.08 49.32 -10.73
CA LEU A 12 13.40 48.11 -11.25
C LEU A 12 13.80 46.84 -10.49
N LEU A 13 14.99 46.79 -9.88
CA LEU A 13 15.48 45.62 -9.14
C LEU A 13 14.91 45.51 -7.71
N ILE A 14 14.34 46.59 -7.17
CA ILE A 14 13.78 46.64 -5.81
C ILE A 14 12.27 46.27 -5.81
N GLY A 15 11.68 46.14 -7.01
CA GLY A 15 10.22 46.04 -7.22
C GLY A 15 9.59 44.65 -7.17
N CYS A 16 10.23 43.62 -6.60
CA CYS A 16 9.60 42.29 -6.53
C CYS A 16 9.58 41.77 -5.09
N LYS A 17 8.48 42.03 -4.36
CA LYS A 17 8.22 41.32 -3.10
C LYS A 17 7.88 39.86 -3.43
N PRO A 18 8.55 38.87 -2.82
CA PRO A 18 8.19 37.48 -3.02
C PRO A 18 6.78 37.23 -2.48
N LYS A 19 5.94 36.65 -3.32
CA LYS A 19 4.57 36.21 -2.99
C LYS A 19 4.67 35.24 -1.81
N GLN A 20 4.21 35.67 -0.63
CA GLN A 20 4.14 34.81 0.55
C GLN A 20 3.17 33.67 0.23
N ILE A 21 3.68 32.45 0.15
CA ILE A 21 2.87 31.25 0.03
C ILE A 21 2.40 30.93 1.45
N LEU A 22 1.20 31.41 1.83
CA LEU A 22 0.52 30.91 3.02
C LEU A 22 0.16 29.45 2.77
N THR A 23 0.94 28.56 3.39
CA THR A 23 0.61 27.14 3.45
C THR A 23 -0.30 26.96 4.65
N GLU A 24 -1.61 27.04 4.43
CA GLU A 24 -2.59 26.76 5.47
C GLU A 24 -2.44 25.28 5.88
N ARG A 25 -1.93 25.04 7.10
CA ARG A 25 -1.96 23.71 7.71
C ARG A 25 -3.40 23.47 8.16
N THR A 26 -4.18 22.80 7.32
CA THR A 26 -5.45 22.21 7.75
C THR A 26 -5.14 21.06 8.71
N VAL A 27 -5.04 21.36 10.00
CA VAL A 27 -5.06 20.33 11.03
C VAL A 27 -6.52 19.94 11.18
N THR A 28 -6.92 18.87 10.51
CA THR A 28 -8.20 18.22 10.79
C THR A 28 -8.17 17.78 12.25
N LYS A 29 -8.80 18.55 13.13
CA LYS A 29 -8.98 18.21 14.54
C LYS A 29 -9.99 17.08 14.58
N VAL A 30 -9.50 15.85 14.43
CA VAL A 30 -10.34 14.67 14.54
C VAL A 30 -10.75 14.58 16.00
N ASP A 31 -12.06 14.60 16.28
CA ASP A 31 -12.58 14.52 17.65
C ASP A 31 -12.13 13.21 18.30
N SER A 32 -11.12 13.31 19.16
CA SER A 32 -10.46 12.17 19.81
C SER A 32 -11.44 11.27 20.57
N THR A 33 -12.56 11.81 21.05
CA THR A 33 -13.64 11.09 21.74
C THR A 33 -14.39 10.11 20.84
N ALA A 34 -14.63 10.46 19.57
CA ALA A 34 -15.27 9.55 18.62
C ALA A 34 -14.33 8.41 18.21
N ILE A 35 -13.02 8.67 18.15
CA ILE A 35 -12.00 7.64 17.88
C ILE A 35 -11.93 6.65 19.06
N THR A 36 -11.92 7.15 20.30
CA THR A 36 -11.81 6.28 21.48
C THR A 36 -13.07 5.46 21.70
N SER A 37 -14.26 6.03 21.48
CA SER A 37 -15.51 5.27 21.55
C SER A 37 -15.55 4.19 20.46
N LEU A 38 -15.23 4.53 19.21
CA LEU A 38 -15.18 3.57 18.11
C LEU A 38 -14.17 2.44 18.36
N LYS A 39 -13.00 2.78 18.91
CA LYS A 39 -12.00 1.77 19.30
C LYS A 39 -12.53 0.82 20.37
N SER A 40 -13.26 1.34 21.37
CA SER A 40 -13.85 0.53 22.44
C SER A 40 -14.95 -0.40 21.93
N GLU A 41 -15.80 0.09 21.01
CA GLU A 41 -16.84 -0.71 20.37
C GLU A 41 -16.25 -1.80 19.49
N LEU A 42 -15.19 -1.46 18.74
CA LEU A 42 -14.47 -2.42 17.91
C LEU A 42 -13.86 -3.54 18.77
N GLN A 43 -13.24 -3.21 19.90
CA GLN A 43 -12.69 -4.23 20.81
C GLN A 43 -13.78 -5.14 21.38
N LYS A 44 -14.94 -4.58 21.77
CA LYS A 44 -16.08 -5.41 22.22
C LYS A 44 -16.54 -6.37 21.14
N LYS A 45 -16.64 -5.89 19.89
CA LYS A 45 -17.04 -6.72 18.75
C LYS A 45 -16.02 -7.81 18.41
N ILE A 46 -14.72 -7.52 18.55
CA ILE A 46 -13.66 -8.53 18.37
C ILE A 46 -13.81 -9.64 19.40
N ILE A 47 -13.96 -9.29 20.69
CA ILE A 47 -14.16 -10.27 21.77
C ILE A 47 -15.42 -11.11 21.50
N GLU A 48 -16.53 -10.47 21.13
CA GLU A 48 -17.78 -11.17 20.80
C GLU A 48 -17.59 -12.16 19.65
N VAL A 49 -16.89 -11.76 18.58
CA VAL A 49 -16.57 -12.65 17.45
C VAL A 49 -15.68 -13.81 17.86
N GLU A 50 -14.67 -13.58 18.69
CA GLU A 50 -13.79 -14.65 19.19
C GLU A 50 -14.55 -15.67 20.05
N THR A 51 -15.42 -15.19 20.95
CA THR A 51 -16.26 -16.08 21.77
C THR A 51 -17.21 -16.91 20.91
N LEU A 52 -17.91 -16.29 19.96
CA LEU A 52 -18.81 -16.98 19.03
C LEU A 52 -18.07 -18.01 18.16
N LYS A 53 -16.84 -17.70 17.73
CA LYS A 53 -16.01 -18.65 16.99
C LYS A 53 -15.69 -19.87 17.85
N SER A 54 -15.28 -19.67 19.10
CA SER A 54 -14.97 -20.76 20.02
C SER A 54 -16.19 -21.62 20.34
N ASP A 55 -17.36 -21.02 20.54
CA ASP A 55 -18.60 -21.77 20.81
C ASP A 55 -19.06 -22.57 19.59
N LEU A 56 -18.88 -22.02 18.39
CA LEU A 56 -19.17 -22.73 17.14
C LEU A 56 -18.23 -23.94 16.95
N GLU A 57 -16.94 -23.79 17.23
CA GLU A 57 -15.98 -24.90 17.20
C GLU A 57 -16.37 -26.00 18.20
N ARG A 58 -16.65 -25.63 19.46
CA ARG A 58 -17.11 -26.60 20.48
C ARG A 58 -18.38 -27.33 20.06
N SER A 59 -19.35 -26.63 19.47
CA SER A 59 -20.59 -27.24 18.99
C SER A 59 -20.35 -28.19 17.81
N ARG A 60 -19.41 -27.86 16.90
CA ARG A 60 -19.02 -28.74 15.80
C ARG A 60 -18.35 -30.01 16.30
N ASP A 61 -17.47 -29.90 17.28
CA ASP A 61 -16.79 -31.05 17.88
C ASP A 61 -17.80 -32.00 18.55
N GLU A 62 -18.80 -31.46 19.24
CA GLU A 62 -19.83 -32.26 19.88
C GLU A 62 -20.75 -32.95 18.87
N VAL A 63 -21.15 -32.26 17.79
CA VAL A 63 -21.90 -32.88 16.68
C VAL A 63 -21.07 -34.00 16.03
N SER A 64 -19.76 -33.75 15.83
CA SER A 64 -18.84 -34.74 15.28
C SER A 64 -18.72 -35.97 16.18
N ARG A 65 -18.63 -35.77 17.50
CA ARG A 65 -18.60 -36.85 18.49
C ARG A 65 -19.89 -37.67 18.46
N LEU A 66 -21.05 -37.03 18.57
CA LEU A 66 -22.37 -37.69 18.58
C LEU A 66 -22.62 -38.49 17.30
N GLU A 67 -22.26 -37.94 16.14
CA GLU A 67 -22.38 -38.65 14.86
C GLU A 67 -21.45 -39.87 14.75
N SER A 68 -20.26 -39.82 15.36
CA SER A 68 -19.34 -40.95 15.39
C SER A 68 -19.82 -42.06 16.34
N GLU A 69 -20.48 -41.67 17.43
CA GLU A 69 -21.09 -42.60 18.39
C GLU A 69 -22.36 -43.27 17.83
N SER A 70 -22.95 -42.76 16.74
CA SER A 70 -24.15 -43.32 16.10
C SER A 70 -23.90 -44.53 15.17
N SER A 71 -22.67 -45.04 15.07
CA SER A 71 -22.37 -46.24 14.27
C SER A 71 -22.92 -47.49 14.95
N SER A 72 -23.86 -48.19 14.30
CA SER A 72 -24.47 -49.42 14.84
C SER A 72 -23.97 -50.66 14.11
N HIS A 73 -23.62 -51.70 14.88
CA HIS A 73 -23.24 -53.01 14.40
C HIS A 73 -24.24 -54.04 14.90
N THR A 74 -24.98 -54.65 13.98
CA THR A 74 -26.00 -55.66 14.30
C THR A 74 -25.67 -56.98 13.63
N ILE A 75 -25.59 -58.05 14.42
CA ILE A 75 -25.36 -59.42 13.94
C ILE A 75 -26.65 -60.22 14.17
N ILE A 76 -27.23 -60.74 13.10
CA ILE A 76 -28.40 -61.62 13.11
C ILE A 76 -27.90 -63.06 12.99
N TYR A 77 -28.26 -63.91 13.95
CA TYR A 77 -27.87 -65.32 13.99
C TYR A 77 -28.97 -66.23 13.45
N ASP A 78 -28.58 -67.31 12.78
CA ASP A 78 -29.48 -68.39 12.38
C ASP A 78 -29.69 -69.35 13.56
N THR A 79 -30.76 -69.12 14.31
CA THR A 79 -31.14 -69.96 15.46
C THR A 79 -31.74 -71.31 15.07
N THR A 80 -31.91 -71.57 13.77
CA THR A 80 -32.44 -72.84 13.26
C THR A 80 -31.34 -73.86 12.93
N ALA A 81 -30.10 -73.40 12.80
CA ALA A 81 -28.92 -74.23 12.56
C ALA A 81 -28.28 -74.75 13.86
N GLN A 82 -27.52 -75.84 13.78
CA GLN A 82 -26.76 -76.34 14.93
C GLN A 82 -25.67 -75.33 15.35
N VAL A 83 -25.48 -75.23 16.67
CA VAL A 83 -24.45 -74.40 17.30
C VAL A 83 -23.06 -74.86 16.85
N ILE A 84 -22.22 -73.92 16.46
CA ILE A 84 -20.84 -74.20 16.05
C ILE A 84 -20.05 -74.67 17.28
N PRO A 85 -19.50 -75.90 17.32
CA PRO A 85 -18.90 -76.47 18.52
C PRO A 85 -17.67 -75.68 19.03
N GLU A 86 -16.90 -75.11 18.10
CA GLU A 86 -15.68 -74.34 18.37
C GLU A 86 -15.95 -73.00 19.10
N THR A 87 -17.09 -72.37 18.81
CA THR A 87 -17.39 -71.00 19.30
C THR A 87 -18.58 -70.95 20.26
N GLY A 88 -19.39 -72.01 20.35
CA GLY A 88 -20.59 -72.07 21.19
C GLY A 88 -21.71 -71.13 20.74
N LYS A 89 -21.63 -70.58 19.52
CA LYS A 89 -22.60 -69.63 18.96
C LYS A 89 -23.34 -70.23 17.76
N TYR A 90 -24.58 -69.77 17.54
CA TYR A 90 -25.31 -70.04 16.31
C TYR A 90 -24.56 -69.45 15.09
N PRO A 91 -24.68 -70.04 13.90
CA PRO A 91 -24.13 -69.48 12.67
C PRO A 91 -24.67 -68.06 12.40
N ILE A 92 -23.84 -67.19 11.82
CA ILE A 92 -24.26 -65.82 11.46
C ILE A 92 -25.12 -65.91 10.19
N LEU A 93 -26.36 -65.41 10.26
CA LEU A 93 -27.27 -65.31 9.12
C LEU A 93 -26.98 -64.04 8.31
N GLN A 94 -26.84 -62.92 9.01
CA GLN A 94 -26.61 -61.62 8.39
C GLN A 94 -25.86 -60.69 9.34
N GLU A 95 -24.93 -59.92 8.79
CA GLU A 95 -24.23 -58.86 9.50
C GLU A 95 -24.56 -57.52 8.83
N ILE A 96 -25.08 -56.57 9.61
CA ILE A 96 -25.42 -55.23 9.15
C ILE A 96 -24.54 -54.25 9.92
N ILE A 97 -23.62 -53.62 9.19
CA ILE A 97 -22.76 -52.55 9.69
C ILE A 97 -23.33 -51.25 9.15
N THR A 98 -23.88 -50.41 10.03
CA THR A 98 -24.38 -49.08 9.66
C THR A 98 -23.33 -48.04 10.02
N THR A 99 -22.47 -47.72 9.07
CA THR A 99 -21.58 -46.56 9.16
C THR A 99 -22.34 -45.29 8.76
N THR A 100 -22.43 -44.33 9.67
CA THR A 100 -23.06 -43.03 9.42
C THR A 100 -22.36 -42.30 8.27
N LYS A 101 -23.10 -41.64 7.37
CA LYS A 101 -22.59 -40.78 6.26
C LYS A 101 -21.65 -39.63 6.71
N SER A 102 -21.39 -39.50 8.01
CA SER A 102 -20.72 -38.39 8.67
C SER A 102 -19.29 -38.14 8.20
N GLN A 103 -18.54 -39.16 7.79
CA GLN A 103 -17.17 -38.95 7.31
C GLN A 103 -17.13 -38.21 5.96
N LEU A 104 -18.00 -38.59 5.02
CA LEU A 104 -18.06 -37.94 3.71
C LEU A 104 -18.62 -36.52 3.81
N ASP A 105 -19.69 -36.35 4.60
CA ASP A 105 -20.31 -35.04 4.83
C ASP A 105 -19.37 -34.08 5.60
N ARG A 106 -18.52 -34.58 6.50
CA ARG A 106 -17.45 -33.79 7.14
C ARG A 106 -16.42 -33.31 6.14
N THR A 107 -15.91 -34.20 5.29
CA THR A 107 -14.93 -33.82 4.27
C THR A 107 -15.50 -32.79 3.29
N ILE A 108 -16.76 -32.93 2.90
CA ILE A 108 -17.45 -31.96 2.03
C ILE A 108 -17.55 -30.60 2.73
N LYS A 109 -17.98 -30.59 4.00
CA LYS A 109 -18.14 -29.36 4.78
C LYS A 109 -16.82 -28.66 5.08
N GLU A 110 -15.75 -29.41 5.34
CA GLU A 110 -14.39 -28.88 5.48
C GLU A 110 -13.92 -28.23 4.18
N MET A 111 -14.08 -28.92 3.04
CA MET A 111 -13.75 -28.38 1.72
C MET A 111 -14.54 -27.12 1.37
N GLU A 112 -15.84 -27.07 1.68
CA GLU A 112 -16.67 -25.87 1.50
C GLU A 112 -16.20 -24.71 2.38
N SER A 113 -15.83 -25.01 3.62
CA SER A 113 -15.34 -23.98 4.56
C SER A 113 -14.00 -23.40 4.11
N LEU A 114 -13.06 -24.23 3.68
CA LEU A 114 -11.77 -23.81 3.14
C LEU A 114 -11.97 -22.97 1.87
N LYS A 115 -12.88 -23.40 0.98
CA LYS A 115 -13.21 -22.66 -0.24
C LYS A 115 -13.78 -21.27 0.10
N GLN A 116 -14.65 -21.18 1.09
CA GLN A 116 -15.24 -19.89 1.50
C GLN A 116 -14.21 -18.97 2.15
N GLU A 117 -13.26 -19.51 2.91
CA GLU A 117 -12.15 -18.76 3.49
C GLU A 117 -11.23 -18.20 2.39
N HIS A 118 -10.81 -19.04 1.44
CA HIS A 118 -10.00 -18.60 0.30
C HIS A 118 -10.72 -17.56 -0.57
N VAL A 119 -12.03 -17.66 -0.77
CA VAL A 119 -12.81 -16.64 -1.49
C VAL A 119 -12.79 -15.31 -0.74
N LYS A 120 -12.98 -15.31 0.59
CA LYS A 120 -12.90 -14.08 1.40
C LYS A 120 -11.51 -13.46 1.39
N GLU A 121 -10.46 -14.28 1.46
CA GLU A 121 -9.08 -13.82 1.32
C GLU A 121 -8.85 -13.20 -0.05
N MET A 122 -9.27 -13.85 -1.13
CA MET A 122 -9.17 -13.32 -2.49
C MET A 122 -9.93 -11.99 -2.67
N ASP A 123 -11.14 -11.87 -2.12
CA ASP A 123 -11.93 -10.64 -2.18
C ASP A 123 -11.27 -9.51 -1.38
N SER A 124 -10.75 -9.81 -0.19
CA SER A 124 -10.02 -8.84 0.63
C SER A 124 -8.74 -8.38 -0.08
N LEU A 125 -8.00 -9.31 -0.68
CA LEU A 125 -6.73 -9.03 -1.37
C LEU A 125 -6.98 -8.27 -2.68
N THR A 126 -8.06 -8.59 -3.40
CA THR A 126 -8.51 -7.86 -4.60
C THR A 126 -8.92 -6.43 -4.24
N THR A 127 -9.65 -6.25 -3.14
CA THR A 127 -10.06 -4.93 -2.64
C THR A 127 -8.86 -4.09 -2.20
N VAL A 128 -7.86 -4.71 -1.55
CA VAL A 128 -6.61 -4.02 -1.19
C VAL A 128 -5.82 -3.65 -2.44
N LYS A 129 -5.72 -4.55 -3.42
CA LYS A 129 -5.00 -4.32 -4.67
C LYS A 129 -5.63 -3.21 -5.51
N THR A 130 -6.96 -3.16 -5.63
CA THR A 130 -7.66 -2.09 -6.35
C THR A 130 -7.49 -0.75 -5.65
N ASN A 131 -7.63 -0.68 -4.32
CA ASN A 131 -7.38 0.54 -3.54
C ASN A 131 -5.93 1.02 -3.65
N LEU A 132 -4.96 0.09 -3.64
CA LEU A 132 -3.55 0.42 -3.79
C LEU A 132 -3.25 0.93 -5.20
N ALA A 133 -3.81 0.30 -6.24
CA ALA A 133 -3.70 0.77 -7.62
C ALA A 133 -4.26 2.19 -7.78
N LEU A 134 -5.44 2.47 -7.21
CA LEU A 134 -6.04 3.81 -7.20
C LEU A 134 -5.16 4.84 -6.46
N ARG A 135 -4.52 4.46 -5.34
CA ARG A 135 -3.58 5.35 -4.63
C ARG A 135 -2.31 5.64 -5.42
N VAL A 136 -1.74 4.62 -6.07
CA VAL A 136 -0.55 4.78 -6.91
C VAL A 136 -0.87 5.66 -8.11
N GLU A 137 -2.03 5.46 -8.75
CA GLU A 137 -2.47 6.27 -9.88
C GLU A 137 -2.70 7.73 -9.47
N LYS A 138 -3.37 7.95 -8.33
CA LYS A 138 -3.56 9.29 -7.76
C LYS A 138 -2.22 9.98 -7.46
N LEU A 139 -1.28 9.29 -6.80
CA LEU A 139 0.06 9.82 -6.52
C LEU A 139 0.84 10.10 -7.81
N ALA A 140 0.72 9.25 -8.82
CA ALA A 140 1.35 9.46 -10.12
C ALA A 140 0.77 10.68 -10.86
N TYR A 141 -0.54 10.86 -10.78
CA TYR A 141 -1.24 12.03 -11.32
C TYR A 141 -0.81 13.32 -10.60
N GLU A 142 -0.84 13.34 -9.26
CA GLU A 142 -0.40 14.47 -8.45
C GLU A 142 1.07 14.84 -8.74
N ASN A 143 1.96 13.85 -8.84
CA ASN A 143 3.36 14.09 -9.20
C ASN A 143 3.52 14.66 -10.62
N ARG A 144 2.72 14.20 -11.59
CA ARG A 144 2.72 14.76 -12.96
C ARG A 144 2.20 16.19 -12.96
N GLU A 145 1.14 16.47 -12.20
CA GLU A 145 0.57 17.81 -12.08
C GLU A 145 1.53 18.78 -11.39
N LEU A 146 2.20 18.33 -10.32
CA LEU A 146 3.25 19.09 -9.66
C LEU A 146 4.42 19.35 -10.60
N LYS A 147 4.87 18.37 -11.40
CA LYS A 147 5.90 18.58 -12.44
C LYS A 147 5.47 19.59 -13.52
N LYS A 148 4.18 19.70 -13.83
CA LYS A 148 3.65 20.70 -14.77
C LYS A 148 3.53 22.09 -14.13
N LYS A 149 3.18 22.16 -12.85
CA LYS A 149 3.08 23.41 -12.06
C LYS A 149 4.44 23.97 -11.67
N ILE A 150 5.45 23.11 -11.52
CA ILE A 150 6.85 23.52 -11.55
C ILE A 150 7.12 23.95 -12.99
N ILE A 151 6.90 25.23 -13.27
CA ILE A 151 7.44 25.90 -14.45
C ILE A 151 8.92 25.52 -14.44
N PRO A 152 9.42 24.76 -15.42
CA PRO A 152 10.83 24.50 -15.41
C PRO A 152 11.48 25.87 -15.50
N MET A 153 12.52 26.13 -14.71
CA MET A 153 13.39 27.30 -14.89
C MET A 153 14.13 27.21 -16.25
N THR A 154 13.45 26.82 -17.33
CA THR A 154 13.86 26.83 -18.73
C THR A 154 13.73 28.25 -19.30
N GLY A 155 14.09 29.26 -18.51
CA GLY A 155 14.28 30.63 -18.99
C GLY A 155 15.75 30.98 -19.14
N PHE A 156 16.65 30.19 -18.55
CA PHE A 156 18.08 30.46 -18.61
C PHE A 156 18.74 29.65 -19.72
N ASN A 157 18.84 30.25 -20.90
CA ASN A 157 19.63 29.70 -22.00
C ASN A 157 21.11 29.73 -21.60
N PHE A 158 21.61 28.65 -20.97
CA PHE A 158 23.02 28.50 -20.59
C PHE A 158 23.99 28.78 -21.75
N LYS A 159 23.55 28.57 -22.99
CA LYS A 159 24.30 28.95 -24.21
C LYS A 159 24.60 30.46 -24.27
N ILE A 160 23.64 31.32 -23.90
CA ILE A 160 23.81 32.79 -23.86
C ILE A 160 24.74 33.19 -22.71
N PHE A 161 24.61 32.53 -21.56
CA PHE A 161 25.47 32.76 -20.41
C PHE A 161 26.94 32.45 -20.72
N ILE A 162 27.21 31.30 -21.34
CA ILE A 162 28.58 30.90 -21.73
C ILE A 162 29.13 31.86 -22.77
N TRP A 163 28.33 32.27 -23.77
CA TRP A 163 28.75 33.27 -24.75
C TRP A 163 29.10 34.62 -24.12
N GLY A 164 28.30 35.08 -23.16
CA GLY A 164 28.56 36.31 -22.41
C GLY A 164 29.86 36.25 -21.60
N MET A 165 30.16 35.10 -20.98
CA MET A 165 31.39 34.91 -20.21
C MET A 165 32.64 34.95 -21.11
N VAL A 166 32.59 34.30 -22.27
CA VAL A 166 33.69 34.31 -23.25
C VAL A 166 33.92 35.73 -23.78
N LEU A 167 32.85 36.43 -24.17
CA LEU A 167 32.95 37.79 -24.68
C LEU A 167 33.52 38.77 -23.63
N GLY A 168 33.14 38.60 -22.37
CA GLY A 168 33.68 39.36 -21.24
C GLY A 168 35.19 39.14 -21.06
N ALA A 169 35.66 37.90 -21.14
CA ALA A 169 37.08 37.58 -21.05
C ALA A 169 37.90 38.18 -22.20
N PHE A 170 37.36 38.22 -23.42
CA PHE A 170 38.02 38.88 -24.55
C PHE A 170 38.13 40.39 -24.34
N ILE A 171 37.09 41.04 -23.84
CA ILE A 171 37.09 42.49 -23.58
C ILE A 171 38.15 42.85 -22.53
N THR A 172 38.24 42.10 -21.42
CA THR A 172 39.23 42.36 -20.37
C THR A 172 40.67 42.18 -20.89
N LEU A 173 40.89 41.17 -21.73
CA LEU A 173 42.19 40.90 -22.35
C LEU A 173 42.60 42.03 -23.30
N ILE A 174 41.69 42.53 -24.13
CA ILE A 174 41.94 43.68 -25.03
C ILE A 174 42.29 44.94 -24.23
N ILE A 175 41.56 45.23 -23.15
CA ILE A 175 41.84 46.39 -22.28
C ILE A 175 43.23 46.25 -21.65
N PHE A 176 43.58 45.06 -21.16
CA PHE A 176 44.90 44.77 -20.59
C PHE A 176 46.03 45.00 -21.61
N PHE A 177 45.88 44.49 -22.84
CA PHE A 177 46.86 44.69 -23.90
C PHE A 177 47.00 46.16 -24.31
N ARG A 178 45.89 46.91 -24.41
CA ARG A 178 45.95 48.35 -24.71
C ARG A 178 46.68 49.13 -23.62
N LYS A 179 46.40 48.83 -22.34
CA LYS A 179 47.08 49.49 -21.21
C LYS A 179 48.57 49.14 -21.18
N LYS A 180 48.92 47.88 -21.45
CA LYS A 180 50.32 47.44 -21.53
C LYS A 180 51.07 48.09 -22.70
N LEU A 181 50.44 48.20 -23.86
CA LEU A 181 51.01 48.85 -25.04
C LEU A 181 51.19 50.36 -24.82
N GLN A 182 50.21 51.02 -24.19
CA GLN A 182 50.34 52.44 -23.80
C GLN A 182 51.48 52.67 -22.82
N ASN A 183 51.65 51.81 -21.81
CA ASN A 183 52.76 51.89 -20.86
C ASN A 183 54.13 51.72 -21.55
N ILE A 184 54.24 50.82 -22.54
CA ILE A 184 55.47 50.63 -23.32
C ILE A 184 55.74 51.85 -24.21
N LEU A 185 54.72 52.39 -24.88
CA LEU A 185 54.87 53.61 -25.69
C LEU A 185 55.23 54.83 -24.85
N SER A 186 54.69 54.97 -23.63
CA SER A 186 55.07 56.06 -22.72
C SER A 186 56.50 55.91 -22.20
N PHE A 187 56.98 54.69 -22.03
CA PHE A 187 58.36 54.42 -21.62
C PHE A 187 59.37 54.82 -22.72
N PHE A 188 59.06 54.52 -23.99
CA PHE A 188 59.86 54.96 -25.13
C PHE A 188 59.79 56.46 -25.45
N ARG A 189 58.86 57.21 -24.84
CA ARG A 189 58.71 58.66 -25.03
C ARG A 189 59.47 59.49 -23.99
N LEU A 190 60.01 58.82 -22.97
CA LEU A 190 60.73 59.40 -21.82
C LEU A 190 62.25 59.15 -21.89
N PHE A 191 62.70 58.46 -22.93
CA PHE A 191 64.10 58.22 -23.30
C PHE A 191 64.38 58.86 -24.66
#